data_AF-A0A8M9Q0G0-F1
#
_entry.id   AF-A0A8M9Q0G0-F1
#
_cell.length_a   1.000
_cell.length_b   1.000
_cell.length_c   1.000
_cell.angle_alpha   90.00
_cell.angle_beta   90.00
_cell.angle_gamma   90.00
#
_symmetry.space_group_name_H-M   'P 1'
#
loop_
_entity.id
_entity.type
_entity.pdbx_description
1 polymer ?
#
loop_
_entity_poly.entity_id
_entity_poly.type
_entity_poly.pdbx_seq_one_letter_code
_entity_poly.pdbx_strand_id
1 'polypeptide(L)'
;MSFPAAPGRTLSKAEEERHTSIAIETWLKDRFRDGAQRMKAEFDKLDPESTGKVRGADFLQVLGKFDLHLKREQLGLFLSRCGLKIKKGCVQYLNFLRTFQDRSSDGITHKIIYNPKHRFHSVENVSCASSLSAIEAKLIRLFQSEFLSLLKTFQNIDRLNKGAISKEEFRAAVET
;
A
#
# COMPACT_ATOMS: atom_id res chain seq x y z
N MET A 1 -29.57 18.14 -45.24
CA MET A 1 -28.89 19.03 -44.28
C MET A 1 -27.88 18.21 -43.52
N SER A 2 -26.60 18.29 -43.86
CA SER A 2 -25.53 17.66 -43.07
C SER A 2 -24.69 18.79 -42.49
N PHE A 3 -24.73 18.93 -41.17
CA PHE A 3 -23.85 19.87 -40.46
C PHE A 3 -22.43 19.33 -40.48
N PRO A 4 -21.41 20.16 -40.81
CA PRO A 4 -20.02 19.73 -40.80
C PRO A 4 -19.60 19.40 -39.36
N ALA A 5 -19.05 18.21 -39.18
CA ALA A 5 -18.44 17.79 -37.92
C ALA A 5 -17.34 18.80 -37.54
N ALA A 6 -17.45 19.38 -36.34
CA ALA A 6 -16.45 20.31 -35.84
C ALA A 6 -15.07 19.63 -35.81
N PRO A 7 -14.00 20.29 -36.29
CA PRO A 7 -12.67 19.71 -36.31
C PRO A 7 -12.24 19.38 -34.87
N GLY A 8 -11.90 18.11 -34.65
CA GLY A 8 -11.40 17.64 -33.36
C GLY A 8 -10.24 18.52 -32.93
N ARG A 9 -10.41 19.20 -31.78
CA ARG A 9 -9.39 20.07 -31.21
C ARG A 9 -8.13 19.26 -30.93
N THR A 10 -7.05 19.53 -31.66
CA THR A 10 -5.71 19.01 -31.35
C THR A 10 -5.21 19.67 -30.07
N LEU A 11 -4.76 18.87 -29.11
CA LEU A 11 -4.17 19.39 -27.88
C LEU A 11 -2.82 20.03 -28.18
N SER A 12 -2.47 21.07 -27.44
CA SER A 12 -1.12 21.60 -27.45
C SER A 12 -0.16 20.62 -26.77
N LYS A 13 1.13 20.65 -27.15
CA LYS A 13 2.17 19.81 -26.52
C LYS A 13 2.18 19.91 -24.98
N ALA A 14 1.96 21.11 -24.44
CA ALA A 14 1.91 21.32 -22.99
C ALA A 14 0.68 20.65 -22.34
N GLU A 15 -0.48 20.64 -23.02
CA GLU A 15 -1.66 19.92 -22.56
C GLU A 15 -1.44 18.40 -22.59
N GLU A 16 -0.78 17.88 -23.64
CA GLU A 16 -0.42 16.45 -23.75
C GLU A 16 0.55 16.01 -22.64
N GLU A 17 1.60 16.81 -22.36
CA GLU A 17 2.56 16.54 -21.29
C GLU A 17 1.89 16.56 -19.91
N ARG A 18 1.00 17.53 -19.67
CA ARG A 18 0.21 17.61 -18.43
C ARG A 18 -0.72 16.40 -18.28
N HIS A 19 -1.42 16.03 -19.34
CA HIS A 19 -2.32 14.87 -19.34
C HIS A 19 -1.55 13.59 -19.02
N THR A 20 -0.40 13.40 -19.68
CA THR A 20 0.48 12.24 -19.46
C THR A 20 0.98 12.19 -18.02
N SER A 21 1.38 13.33 -17.46
CA SER A 21 1.86 13.42 -16.07
C SER A 21 0.78 13.03 -15.06
N ILE A 22 -0.44 13.53 -15.24
CA ILE A 22 -1.60 13.19 -14.39
C ILE A 22 -1.95 11.70 -14.51
N ALA A 23 -1.87 11.14 -15.72
CA ALA A 23 -2.14 9.73 -15.96
C ALA A 23 -1.13 8.84 -15.23
N ILE A 24 0.17 9.14 -15.33
CA ILE A 24 1.23 8.39 -14.63
C ILE A 24 1.08 8.54 -13.11
N GLU A 25 0.79 9.74 -12.61
CA GLU A 25 0.60 9.96 -11.18
C GLU A 25 -0.59 9.16 -10.63
N THR A 26 -1.72 9.17 -11.34
CA THR A 26 -2.91 8.38 -10.99
C THR A 26 -2.59 6.89 -11.00
N TRP A 27 -1.94 6.41 -12.07
CA TRP A 27 -1.55 5.02 -12.20
C TRP A 27 -0.62 4.57 -11.06
N LEU A 28 0.40 5.38 -10.70
CA LEU A 28 1.29 5.09 -9.59
C LEU A 28 0.52 5.02 -8.26
N LYS A 29 -0.39 5.98 -8.03
CA LYS A 29 -1.22 6.01 -6.81
C LYS A 29 -2.10 4.78 -6.69
N ASP A 30 -2.75 4.37 -7.76
CA ASP A 30 -3.65 3.22 -7.76
C ASP A 30 -2.86 1.91 -7.57
N ARG A 31 -1.78 1.74 -8.33
CA ARG A 31 -0.88 0.58 -8.23
C ARG A 31 -0.31 0.43 -6.82
N PHE A 32 0.14 1.52 -6.20
CA PHE A 32 0.70 1.48 -4.84
C PHE A 32 -0.36 1.30 -3.74
N ARG A 33 -1.64 1.45 -4.04
CA ARG A 33 -2.74 1.28 -3.07
C ARG A 33 -3.46 -0.04 -3.21
N ASP A 34 -3.24 -0.80 -4.29
CA ASP A 34 -4.00 -2.00 -4.63
C ASP A 34 -4.14 -2.98 -3.46
N GLY A 35 -3.05 -3.38 -2.81
CA GLY A 35 -3.11 -4.29 -1.66
C GLY A 35 -3.92 -3.76 -0.48
N ALA A 36 -3.84 -2.46 -0.21
CA ALA A 36 -4.65 -1.81 0.83
C ALA A 36 -6.13 -1.69 0.43
N GLN A 37 -6.43 -1.46 -0.87
CA GLN A 37 -7.80 -1.42 -1.38
C GLN A 37 -8.47 -2.79 -1.32
N ARG A 38 -7.75 -3.87 -1.63
CA ARG A 38 -8.26 -5.24 -1.48
C ARG A 38 -8.71 -5.52 -0.05
N MET A 39 -7.91 -5.11 0.95
CA MET A 39 -8.30 -5.28 2.35
C MET A 39 -9.41 -4.30 2.77
N LYS A 40 -9.38 -3.06 2.27
CA LYS A 40 -10.44 -2.08 2.51
C LYS A 40 -11.81 -2.62 2.06
N ALA A 41 -11.88 -3.23 0.88
CA ALA A 41 -13.11 -3.80 0.36
C ALA A 41 -13.70 -4.89 1.28
N GLU A 42 -12.86 -5.67 1.97
CA GLU A 42 -13.32 -6.65 2.96
C GLU A 42 -13.82 -6.00 4.25
N PHE A 43 -13.23 -4.87 4.67
CA PHE A 43 -13.73 -4.10 5.79
C PHE A 43 -15.04 -3.39 5.48
N ASP A 44 -15.16 -2.79 4.29
CA ASP A 44 -16.36 -2.05 3.89
C ASP A 44 -17.61 -2.96 3.88
N LYS A 45 -17.45 -4.25 3.54
CA LYS A 45 -18.53 -5.26 3.66
C LYS A 45 -19.05 -5.46 5.09
N LEU A 46 -18.23 -5.15 6.09
CA LEU A 46 -18.53 -5.29 7.52
C LEU A 46 -18.85 -3.93 8.18
N ASP A 47 -18.85 -2.85 7.40
CA ASP A 47 -19.15 -1.48 7.83
C ASP A 47 -20.10 -0.80 6.80
N PRO A 48 -21.35 -1.30 6.64
CA PRO A 48 -22.30 -0.77 5.65
C PRO A 48 -22.67 0.70 5.91
N GLU A 49 -22.54 1.16 7.15
CA GLU A 49 -22.76 2.55 7.56
C GLU A 49 -21.55 3.45 7.28
N SER A 50 -20.45 2.92 6.72
CA SER A 50 -19.22 3.65 6.39
C SER A 50 -18.65 4.45 7.56
N THR A 51 -18.70 3.87 8.76
CA THR A 51 -18.25 4.51 10.01
C THR A 51 -16.73 4.53 10.18
N GLY A 52 -15.98 3.80 9.36
CA GLY A 52 -14.54 3.63 9.42
C GLY A 52 -14.06 2.72 10.55
N LYS A 53 -14.96 1.91 11.13
CA LYS A 53 -14.67 1.02 12.25
C LYS A 53 -15.41 -0.32 12.10
N VAL A 54 -14.81 -1.37 12.65
CA VAL A 54 -15.40 -2.72 12.73
C VAL A 54 -15.19 -3.31 14.13
N ARG A 55 -15.97 -4.33 14.52
CA ARG A 55 -15.75 -5.01 15.81
C ARG A 55 -14.41 -5.74 15.78
N GLY A 56 -13.80 -5.94 16.94
CA GLY A 56 -12.51 -6.66 17.03
C GLY A 56 -12.54 -8.08 16.43
N ALA A 57 -13.67 -8.78 16.52
CA ALA A 57 -13.84 -10.11 15.90
C ALA A 57 -13.86 -10.02 14.36
N ASP A 58 -14.60 -9.06 13.82
CA ASP A 58 -14.67 -8.79 12.38
C ASP A 58 -13.30 -8.38 11.82
N PHE A 59 -12.54 -7.59 12.60
CA PHE A 59 -11.16 -7.22 12.25
C PHE A 59 -10.25 -8.44 12.10
N LEU A 60 -10.29 -9.37 13.05
CA LEU A 60 -9.52 -10.62 12.97
C LEU A 60 -9.97 -11.51 11.81
N GLN A 61 -11.27 -11.54 11.50
CA GLN A 61 -11.80 -12.27 10.35
C GLN A 61 -11.24 -11.72 9.03
N VAL A 62 -11.21 -10.39 8.87
CA VAL A 62 -10.62 -9.76 7.68
C VAL A 62 -9.14 -10.10 7.59
N LEU A 63 -8.37 -9.96 8.67
CA LEU A 63 -6.96 -10.35 8.67
C LEU A 63 -6.74 -11.81 8.25
N GLY A 64 -7.58 -12.74 8.73
CA GLY A 64 -7.52 -14.15 8.34
C GLY A 64 -7.68 -14.39 6.84
N LYS A 65 -8.52 -13.60 6.14
CA LYS A 65 -8.67 -13.68 4.67
C LYS A 65 -7.39 -13.36 3.90
N PHE A 66 -6.45 -12.64 4.51
CA PHE A 66 -5.15 -12.28 3.95
C PHE A 66 -4.00 -13.11 4.53
N ASP A 67 -4.29 -14.26 5.15
CA ASP A 67 -3.32 -15.13 5.82
C ASP A 67 -2.54 -14.41 6.95
N LEU A 68 -3.21 -13.47 7.62
CA LEU A 68 -2.72 -12.73 8.79
C LEU A 68 -3.38 -13.26 10.06
N HIS A 69 -2.95 -14.43 10.49
CA HIS A 69 -3.54 -15.13 11.64
C HIS A 69 -3.06 -14.54 12.98
N LEU A 70 -3.91 -13.73 13.60
CA LEU A 70 -3.68 -13.10 14.91
C LEU A 70 -4.65 -13.67 15.96
N LYS A 71 -4.15 -14.06 17.13
CA LYS A 71 -5.03 -14.50 18.23
C LYS A 71 -5.74 -13.31 18.87
N ARG A 72 -6.93 -13.53 19.41
CA ARG A 72 -7.75 -12.48 20.05
C ARG A 72 -7.00 -11.77 21.17
N GLU A 73 -6.23 -12.51 21.95
CA GLU A 73 -5.44 -12.02 23.09
C GLU A 73 -4.27 -11.14 22.63
N GLN A 74 -3.80 -11.34 21.38
CA GLN A 74 -2.72 -10.57 20.79
C GLN A 74 -3.19 -9.29 20.08
N LEU A 75 -4.51 -9.16 19.81
CA LEU A 75 -5.07 -8.04 19.07
C LEU A 75 -4.76 -6.68 19.71
N GLY A 76 -4.89 -6.58 21.04
CA GLY A 76 -4.60 -5.34 21.76
C GLY A 76 -3.14 -4.92 21.62
N LEU A 77 -2.21 -5.86 21.81
CA LEU A 77 -0.78 -5.60 21.69
C LEU A 77 -0.38 -5.24 20.24
N PHE A 78 -0.95 -5.94 19.26
CA PHE A 78 -0.74 -5.64 17.84
C PHE A 78 -1.17 -4.22 17.50
N LEU A 79 -2.38 -3.81 17.90
CA LEU A 79 -2.88 -2.47 17.64
C LEU A 79 -2.04 -1.40 18.33
N SER A 80 -1.60 -1.64 19.57
CA SER A 80 -0.70 -0.72 20.28
C SER A 80 0.61 -0.48 19.52
N ARG A 81 1.19 -1.53 18.92
CA ARG A 81 2.39 -1.40 18.06
C ARG A 81 2.13 -0.57 16.80
N CYS A 82 0.90 -0.61 16.29
CA CYS A 82 0.45 0.21 15.18
C CYS A 82 0.10 1.66 15.59
N GLY A 83 0.22 2.03 16.87
CA GLY A 83 -0.24 3.33 17.39
C GLY A 83 -1.78 3.44 17.49
N LEU A 84 -2.47 2.29 17.54
CA LEU A 84 -3.92 2.19 17.56
C LEU A 84 -4.42 1.54 18.85
N LYS A 85 -5.72 1.64 19.08
CA LYS A 85 -6.37 1.02 20.24
C LYS A 85 -7.77 0.56 19.90
N ILE A 86 -8.23 -0.44 20.63
CA ILE A 86 -9.64 -0.85 20.65
C ILE A 86 -10.41 0.20 21.46
N LYS A 87 -11.44 0.81 20.87
CA LYS A 87 -12.35 1.73 21.56
C LYS A 87 -13.76 1.13 21.53
N LYS A 88 -14.37 0.91 22.69
CA LYS A 88 -15.74 0.33 22.80
C LYS A 88 -15.89 -0.95 21.97
N GLY A 89 -14.91 -1.86 22.05
CA GLY A 89 -14.89 -3.12 21.29
C GLY A 89 -14.61 -3.00 19.78
N CYS A 90 -14.41 -1.79 19.26
CA CYS A 90 -14.22 -1.53 17.84
C CYS A 90 -12.78 -1.13 17.52
N VAL A 91 -12.35 -1.46 16.30
CA VAL A 91 -11.06 -1.09 15.69
C VAL A 91 -11.33 -0.11 14.55
N GLN A 92 -10.63 1.02 14.55
CA GLN A 92 -10.68 2.00 13.46
C GLN A 92 -9.85 1.49 12.26
N TYR A 93 -10.47 0.69 11.38
CA TYR A 93 -9.75 0.01 10.31
C TYR A 93 -9.18 0.99 9.28
N LEU A 94 -9.82 2.14 9.03
CA LEU A 94 -9.28 3.15 8.12
C LEU A 94 -7.93 3.70 8.63
N ASN A 95 -7.81 3.94 9.93
CA ASN A 95 -6.55 4.36 10.53
C ASN A 95 -5.51 3.24 10.45
N PHE A 96 -5.91 1.99 10.65
CA PHE A 96 -5.04 0.82 10.46
C PHE A 96 -4.50 0.72 9.03
N LEU A 97 -5.36 0.84 8.02
CA LEU A 97 -4.93 0.82 6.62
C LEU A 97 -4.00 1.99 6.29
N ARG A 98 -4.24 3.17 6.86
CA ARG A 98 -3.38 4.35 6.69
C ARG A 98 -2.01 4.13 7.32
N THR A 99 -1.95 3.54 8.52
CA THR A 99 -0.70 3.29 9.25
C THR A 99 0.32 2.55 8.39
N PHE A 100 -0.09 1.51 7.67
CA PHE A 100 0.81 0.71 6.82
C PHE A 100 0.99 1.26 5.38
N GLN A 101 0.26 2.32 5.02
CA GLN A 101 0.45 3.04 3.75
C GLN A 101 1.39 4.24 3.90
N ASP A 102 1.51 4.78 5.11
CA ASP A 102 2.36 5.93 5.41
C ASP A 102 3.84 5.53 5.35
N ARG A 103 4.54 6.02 4.31
CA ARG A 103 5.98 5.85 4.06
C ARG A 103 6.84 7.01 4.60
N SER A 104 6.26 7.97 5.33
CA SER A 104 7.05 9.02 5.98
C SER A 104 8.06 8.40 6.96
N SER A 105 9.13 9.14 7.25
CA SER A 105 10.18 8.72 8.18
C SER A 105 9.65 8.34 9.57
N ASP A 106 8.55 8.96 9.99
CA ASP A 106 7.93 8.73 11.29
C ASP A 106 6.94 7.54 11.29
N GLY A 107 6.53 7.08 10.10
CA GLY A 107 5.58 5.99 9.90
C GLY A 107 6.13 4.61 10.27
N ILE A 108 5.24 3.68 10.64
CA ILE A 108 5.62 2.29 10.94
C ILE A 108 6.25 1.60 9.72
N THR A 109 5.75 1.93 8.52
CA THR A 109 6.22 1.36 7.25
C THR A 109 7.70 1.62 7.05
N HIS A 110 8.13 2.88 7.23
CA HIS A 110 9.53 3.27 7.14
C HIS A 110 10.36 2.57 8.22
N LYS A 111 9.89 2.56 9.48
CA LYS A 111 10.57 1.88 10.60
C LYS A 111 10.75 0.38 10.38
N ILE A 112 9.85 -0.28 9.66
CA ILE A 112 9.97 -1.70 9.33
C ILE A 112 10.92 -1.91 8.14
N ILE A 113 10.71 -1.19 7.03
CA ILE A 113 11.48 -1.37 5.80
C ILE A 113 12.97 -1.06 6.03
N TYR A 114 13.28 -0.03 6.80
CA TYR A 114 14.67 0.42 7.01
C TYR A 114 15.32 -0.12 8.30
N ASN A 115 14.64 -0.99 9.05
CA ASN A 115 15.25 -1.69 10.18
C ASN A 115 15.82 -3.04 9.75
N PRO A 116 17.15 -3.19 9.59
CA PRO A 116 17.76 -4.44 9.10
C PRO A 116 17.55 -5.62 10.05
N LYS A 117 17.24 -5.38 11.33
CA LYS A 117 16.96 -6.42 12.33
C LYS A 117 15.49 -6.87 12.31
N HIS A 118 14.63 -6.23 11.52
CA HIS A 118 13.23 -6.62 11.44
C HIS A 118 13.05 -7.90 10.62
N ARG A 119 12.07 -8.74 10.98
CA ARG A 119 11.72 -9.98 10.24
C ARG A 119 11.32 -9.76 8.78
N PHE A 120 11.10 -8.52 8.38
CA PHE A 120 10.87 -8.14 6.99
C PHE A 120 12.07 -8.50 6.11
N HIS A 121 13.29 -8.44 6.66
CA HIS A 121 14.55 -8.80 5.98
C HIS A 121 14.98 -10.25 6.19
N SER A 122 14.23 -11.04 6.97
CA SER A 122 14.54 -12.46 7.14
C SER A 122 14.06 -13.26 5.93
N VAL A 123 14.97 -14.03 5.32
CA VAL A 123 14.68 -14.97 4.23
C VAL A 123 13.80 -16.13 4.70
N GLU A 124 13.84 -16.44 6.00
CA GLU A 124 13.10 -17.54 6.60
C GLU A 124 11.60 -17.38 6.39
N ASN A 125 11.06 -18.35 5.64
CA ASN A 125 9.65 -18.65 5.44
C ASN A 125 8.77 -18.10 6.58
N VAL A 126 8.11 -16.97 6.32
CA VAL A 126 7.12 -16.37 7.23
C VAL A 126 5.86 -17.25 7.35
N SER A 127 5.93 -18.48 6.85
CA SER A 127 4.87 -19.47 6.72
C SER A 127 4.39 -20.04 8.05
N CYS A 128 5.11 -19.90 9.17
CA CYS A 128 4.73 -20.59 10.41
C CYS A 128 4.74 -19.74 11.69
N ALA A 129 5.32 -18.53 11.68
CA ALA A 129 5.44 -17.76 12.91
C ALA A 129 4.25 -16.81 13.13
N SER A 130 3.40 -17.10 14.12
CA SER A 130 2.34 -16.22 14.64
C SER A 130 2.89 -15.06 15.49
N SER A 131 4.07 -14.52 15.16
CA SER A 131 4.63 -13.37 15.87
C SER A 131 4.08 -12.07 15.29
N LEU A 132 3.94 -11.04 16.14
CA LEU A 132 3.45 -9.74 15.70
C LEU A 132 4.31 -9.12 14.59
N SER A 133 5.63 -9.30 14.68
CA SER A 133 6.59 -8.89 13.64
C SER A 133 6.45 -9.63 12.31
N ALA A 134 5.97 -10.87 12.32
CA ALA A 134 5.71 -11.63 11.10
C ALA A 134 4.45 -11.09 10.40
N ILE A 135 3.40 -10.78 11.16
CA ILE A 135 2.19 -10.13 10.65
C ILE A 135 2.50 -8.75 10.08
N GLU A 136 3.31 -7.95 10.78
CA GLU A 136 3.81 -6.66 10.28
C GLU A 136 4.57 -6.83 8.96
N ALA A 137 5.49 -7.79 8.88
CA ALA A 137 6.23 -8.04 7.63
C ALA A 137 5.31 -8.47 6.47
N LYS A 138 4.30 -9.31 6.75
CA LYS A 138 3.30 -9.70 5.73
C LYS A 138 2.44 -8.50 5.30
N LEU A 139 2.04 -7.62 6.22
CA LEU A 139 1.30 -6.39 5.90
C LEU A 139 2.11 -5.43 5.03
N ILE A 140 3.39 -5.24 5.33
CA ILE A 140 4.27 -4.41 4.49
C ILE A 140 4.40 -5.01 3.10
N ARG A 141 4.63 -6.33 2.99
CA ARG A 141 4.66 -6.99 1.67
C ARG A 141 3.35 -6.87 0.92
N LEU A 142 2.21 -6.95 1.60
CA LEU A 142 0.90 -6.84 0.97
C LEU A 142 0.61 -5.40 0.49
N PHE A 143 0.86 -4.39 1.31
CA PHE A 143 0.48 -3.00 1.01
C PHE A 143 1.55 -2.23 0.23
N GLN A 144 2.80 -2.70 0.23
CA GLN A 144 3.92 -2.02 -0.41
C GLN A 144 4.56 -2.87 -1.52
N SER A 145 3.94 -3.98 -1.94
CA SER A 145 4.52 -4.88 -2.97
C SER A 145 4.95 -4.12 -4.22
N GLU A 146 4.03 -3.35 -4.79
CA GLU A 146 4.27 -2.64 -6.05
C GLU A 146 5.28 -1.50 -5.89
N PHE A 147 5.21 -0.80 -4.76
CA PHE A 147 6.18 0.23 -4.43
C PHE A 147 7.60 -0.35 -4.28
N LEU A 148 7.74 -1.43 -3.52
CA LEU A 148 9.01 -2.11 -3.30
C LEU A 148 9.55 -2.73 -4.59
N SER A 149 8.67 -3.28 -5.42
CA SER A 149 9.03 -3.81 -6.74
C SER A 149 9.61 -2.72 -7.62
N LEU A 150 8.91 -1.58 -7.75
CA LEU A 150 9.38 -0.46 -8.55
C LEU A 150 10.69 0.14 -7.99
N LEU A 151 10.79 0.29 -6.67
CA LEU A 151 12.02 0.76 -6.02
C LEU A 151 13.20 -0.17 -6.35
N LYS A 152 13.00 -1.49 -6.32
CA LYS A 152 14.01 -2.47 -6.69
C LYS A 152 14.41 -2.34 -8.16
N THR A 153 13.45 -2.11 -9.07
CA THR A 153 13.72 -1.84 -10.48
C THR A 153 14.62 -0.61 -10.63
N PHE A 154 14.31 0.50 -9.96
CA PHE A 154 15.14 1.70 -9.99
C PHE A 154 16.54 1.46 -9.44
N GLN A 155 16.68 0.72 -8.34
CA GLN A 155 17.99 0.38 -7.78
C GLN A 155 18.83 -0.51 -8.72
N ASN A 156 18.18 -1.39 -9.49
CA ASN A 156 18.88 -2.24 -10.47
C ASN A 156 19.39 -1.45 -11.69
N ILE A 157 18.71 -0.35 -12.03
CA ILE A 157 19.11 0.59 -13.08
C ILE A 157 20.24 1.50 -12.55
N ASP A 158 20.04 2.10 -11.37
CA ASP A 158 21.01 2.97 -10.72
C ASP A 158 22.10 2.18 -9.97
N ARG A 159 22.85 1.36 -10.71
CA ARG A 159 23.93 0.50 -10.15
C ARG A 159 25.05 1.28 -9.49
N LEU A 160 25.20 2.55 -9.87
CA LEU A 160 26.22 3.45 -9.33
C LEU A 160 25.70 4.29 -8.15
N ASN A 161 24.46 4.08 -7.71
CA ASN A 161 23.80 4.78 -6.62
C ASN A 161 23.93 6.31 -6.74
N LYS A 162 23.69 6.82 -7.95
CA LYS A 162 23.69 8.26 -8.26
C LYS A 162 22.45 8.96 -7.71
N GLY A 163 21.40 8.21 -7.35
CA GLY A 163 20.10 8.72 -6.97
C GLY A 163 19.29 9.25 -8.16
N ALA A 164 19.65 8.87 -9.38
CA ALA A 164 19.04 9.37 -10.61
C ALA A 164 19.00 8.32 -11.72
N ILE A 165 17.92 8.33 -12.49
CA ILE A 165 17.73 7.54 -13.72
C ILE A 165 17.27 8.48 -14.84
N SER A 166 17.50 8.09 -16.09
CA SER A 166 17.04 8.82 -17.27
C SER A 166 15.51 8.75 -17.44
N LYS A 167 14.96 9.63 -18.27
CA LYS A 167 13.52 9.65 -18.60
C LYS A 167 13.09 8.34 -19.28
N GLU A 168 13.94 7.82 -20.16
CA GLU A 168 13.73 6.60 -20.92
C GLU A 168 13.71 5.39 -19.98
N GLU A 169 14.66 5.31 -19.04
CA GLU A 169 14.71 4.27 -18.00
C GLU A 169 13.49 4.35 -17.07
N PHE A 170 13.09 5.55 -16.65
CA PHE A 170 11.89 5.75 -15.84
C PHE A 170 10.64 5.23 -16.57
N ARG A 171 10.49 5.59 -17.85
CA ARG A 171 9.36 5.16 -18.67
C ARG A 171 9.33 3.63 -18.80
N ALA A 172 10.46 3.02 -19.13
CA ALA A 172 10.55 1.56 -19.23
C ALA A 172 10.19 0.85 -17.92
N ALA A 173 10.63 1.38 -16.77
CA ALA A 173 10.34 0.80 -15.46
C ALA A 173 8.87 0.95 -15.04
N VAL A 174 8.19 2.03 -15.46
CA VAL A 174 6.78 2.28 -15.17
C VAL A 174 5.86 1.47 -16.10
N GLU A 175 6.30 1.15 -17.31
CA GLU A 175 5.50 0.39 -18.30
C GLU A 175 5.56 -1.15 -18.10
N THR A 176 6.29 -1.65 -17.10
CA THR A 176 6.40 -3.10 -16.77
C THR A 176 5.38 -3.54 -15.72
#